data_AF-W6TQU5-F1
#
_entry.id   AF-W6TQU5-F1
#
_cell.length_a   1.000
_cell.length_b   1.000
_cell.length_c   1.000
_cell.angle_alpha   90.00
_cell.angle_beta   90.00
_cell.angle_gamma   90.00
#
_symmetry.space_group_name_H-M   'P 1'
#
loop_
_entity.id
_entity.type
_entity.pdbx_description
1 polymer ?
#
loop_
_entity_poly.entity_id
_entity_poly.type
_entity_poly.pdbx_seq_one_letter_code
_entity_poly.pdbx_strand_id
1 'polypeptide(L)'
;MENRLLKKMYFKPGFKVLLANAPENVKAILGDVSSIALVSNSADDFNGLLLFVKDSFELNRELKIWAPKIDDKKTVWIAYPKKTSGIVTDLKMEKWNELELYKLTPCASAAIDDTWTGIRIKPIDQVKASGVGNNEIKKNEFSEFIDVENKKVTVPPDLAKLFLQHPHAQSFFDTLAYSHKKEYVLWILTAKQEQTRISRLQKTVEMLLVGKKNPTMK
;
A
#
# COMPACT_ATOMS: atom_id res chain seq x y z
N MET A 1 8.74 -24.23 -8.10
CA MET A 1 9.10 -23.44 -6.90
C MET A 1 8.25 -22.17 -6.95
N GLU A 2 7.74 -21.63 -5.84
CA GLU A 2 6.86 -20.45 -5.90
C GLU A 2 7.68 -19.19 -6.22
N ASN A 3 7.42 -18.54 -7.35
CA ASN A 3 8.04 -17.26 -7.70
C ASN A 3 7.57 -16.16 -6.73
N ARG A 4 8.48 -15.69 -5.87
CA ARG A 4 8.20 -14.69 -4.83
C ARG A 4 7.75 -13.34 -5.43
N LEU A 5 8.28 -12.95 -6.58
CA LEU A 5 7.91 -11.70 -7.25
C LEU A 5 6.47 -11.79 -7.77
N LEU A 6 6.11 -12.86 -8.50
CA LEU A 6 4.75 -13.05 -9.00
C LEU A 6 3.72 -13.09 -7.86
N LYS A 7 4.05 -13.78 -6.75
CA LYS A 7 3.22 -13.78 -5.54
C LYS A 7 3.03 -12.37 -4.98
N LYS A 8 4.12 -11.60 -4.84
CA LYS A 8 4.08 -10.20 -4.36
C LYS A 8 3.27 -9.30 -5.29
N MET A 9 3.30 -9.57 -6.60
CA MET A 9 2.52 -8.88 -7.61
C MET A 9 1.07 -9.40 -7.71
N TYR A 10 0.68 -10.41 -6.94
CA TYR A 10 -0.65 -11.03 -6.97
C TYR A 10 -1.00 -11.62 -8.35
N PHE A 11 0.02 -11.94 -9.16
CA PHE A 11 -0.14 -12.76 -10.36
C PHE A 11 -0.23 -14.22 -9.93
N LYS A 12 -1.46 -14.71 -9.80
CA LYS A 12 -1.74 -16.05 -9.26
C LYS A 12 -1.44 -17.13 -10.31
N PRO A 13 -1.18 -18.37 -9.90
CA PRO A 13 -1.08 -19.48 -10.83
C PRO A 13 -2.30 -19.56 -11.76
N GLY A 14 -2.08 -19.81 -13.05
CA GLY A 14 -3.10 -19.82 -14.10
C GLY A 14 -3.47 -18.44 -14.66
N PHE A 15 -2.86 -17.35 -14.17
CA PHE A 15 -3.07 -16.03 -14.76
C PHE A 15 -2.56 -15.96 -16.20
N LYS A 16 -3.29 -15.24 -17.03
CA LYS A 16 -2.82 -14.72 -18.32
C LYS A 16 -2.38 -13.29 -18.09
N VAL A 17 -1.07 -13.07 -18.07
CA VAL A 17 -0.46 -11.78 -17.79
C VAL A 17 -0.02 -11.14 -19.09
N LEU A 18 -0.69 -10.04 -19.45
CA LEU A 18 -0.32 -9.23 -20.58
C LEU A 18 0.89 -8.38 -20.23
N LEU A 19 1.91 -8.45 -21.08
CA LEU A 19 3.10 -7.60 -21.01
C LEU A 19 2.98 -6.47 -22.02
N ALA A 20 2.87 -5.24 -21.54
CA ALA A 20 2.80 -4.04 -22.38
C ALA A 20 4.08 -3.22 -22.23
N ASN A 21 4.68 -2.84 -23.37
CA ASN A 21 5.96 -2.11 -23.45
C ASN A 21 7.12 -2.76 -22.68
N ALA A 22 7.07 -4.07 -22.49
CA ALA A 22 8.07 -4.78 -21.70
C ALA A 22 9.45 -4.72 -22.36
N PRO A 23 10.52 -4.58 -21.56
CA PRO A 23 11.89 -4.64 -22.09
C PRO A 23 12.22 -6.05 -22.59
N GLU A 24 13.18 -6.17 -23.51
CA GLU A 24 13.55 -7.45 -24.12
C GLU A 24 13.94 -8.52 -23.09
N ASN A 25 14.55 -8.10 -21.98
CA ASN A 25 14.98 -8.97 -20.89
C ASN A 25 13.88 -9.28 -19.85
N VAL A 26 12.60 -8.99 -20.12
CA VAL A 26 11.50 -9.16 -19.16
C VAL A 26 11.39 -10.56 -18.56
N LYS A 27 11.72 -11.61 -19.31
CA LYS A 27 11.74 -12.98 -18.77
C LYS A 27 12.79 -13.15 -17.68
N ALA A 28 13.96 -12.55 -17.84
CA ALA A 28 15.00 -12.56 -16.81
C ALA A 28 14.58 -11.73 -15.59
N ILE A 29 13.90 -10.59 -15.81
CA ILE A 29 13.34 -9.74 -14.75
C ILE A 29 12.32 -10.50 -13.91
N LEU A 30 11.40 -11.22 -14.56
CA LEU A 30 10.34 -11.95 -13.87
C LEU A 30 10.82 -13.26 -13.26
N GLY A 31 11.89 -13.87 -13.79
CA GLY A 31 12.39 -15.17 -13.37
C GLY A 31 11.48 -16.32 -13.84
N ASP A 32 11.25 -17.30 -12.97
CA ASP A 32 10.40 -18.46 -13.29
C ASP A 32 8.92 -18.06 -13.43
N VAL A 33 8.41 -18.06 -14.66
CA VAL A 33 7.02 -17.72 -14.99
C VAL A 33 6.15 -18.94 -15.26
N SER A 34 6.60 -20.17 -14.96
CA SER A 34 5.88 -21.40 -15.32
C SER A 34 4.47 -21.51 -14.72
N SER A 35 4.17 -20.75 -13.67
CA SER A 35 2.86 -20.71 -13.05
C SER A 35 1.86 -19.81 -13.77
N ILE A 36 2.29 -18.97 -14.71
CA ILE A 36 1.43 -18.03 -15.45
C ILE A 36 1.65 -18.18 -16.96
N ALA A 37 0.69 -17.73 -17.75
CA ALA A 37 0.84 -17.56 -19.18
C ALA A 37 1.16 -16.09 -19.49
N LEU A 38 2.28 -15.82 -20.16
CA LEU A 38 2.58 -14.49 -20.67
C LEU A 38 1.89 -14.30 -22.03
N VAL A 39 1.16 -13.20 -22.18
CA VAL A 39 0.52 -12.81 -23.45
C VAL A 39 1.02 -11.44 -23.89
N SER A 40 1.10 -11.22 -25.19
CA SER A 40 1.61 -9.97 -25.79
C SER A 40 0.58 -9.27 -26.67
N ASN A 41 -0.54 -9.91 -27.01
CA ASN A 41 -1.58 -9.32 -27.83
C ASN A 41 -2.71 -8.72 -26.97
N SER A 42 -3.03 -7.45 -27.22
CA SER A 42 -4.08 -6.71 -26.50
C SER A 42 -5.51 -7.19 -26.77
N ALA A 43 -5.69 -8.09 -27.74
CA ALA A 43 -6.94 -8.78 -28.06
C ALA A 43 -7.16 -10.06 -27.25
N ASP A 44 -6.11 -10.59 -26.61
CA ASP A 44 -6.22 -11.78 -25.78
C ASP A 44 -6.98 -11.47 -24.48
N ASP A 45 -7.79 -12.42 -24.03
CA ASP A 45 -8.35 -12.39 -22.68
C ASP A 45 -7.21 -12.47 -21.64
N PHE A 46 -7.12 -11.47 -20.75
CA PHE A 46 -6.11 -11.38 -19.72
C PHE A 46 -6.72 -10.99 -18.37
N ASN A 47 -6.11 -11.50 -17.31
CA ASN A 47 -6.49 -11.18 -15.92
C ASN A 47 -5.33 -10.53 -15.15
N GLY A 48 -4.12 -10.49 -15.73
CA GLY A 48 -3.01 -9.66 -15.27
C GLY A 48 -2.52 -8.71 -16.36
N LEU A 49 -2.15 -7.49 -15.99
CA LEU A 49 -1.43 -6.55 -16.85
C LEU A 49 -0.17 -6.08 -16.13
N LEU A 50 0.97 -6.19 -16.79
CA LEU A 50 2.21 -5.54 -16.41
C LEU A 50 2.64 -4.59 -17.52
N LEU A 51 2.41 -3.31 -17.28
CA LEU A 51 2.74 -2.21 -18.19
C LEU A 51 4.05 -1.57 -17.77
N PHE A 52 4.98 -1.39 -18.69
CA PHE A 52 6.22 -0.64 -18.45
C PHE A 52 6.15 0.75 -19.10
N VAL A 53 6.48 1.79 -18.33
CA VAL A 53 6.53 3.18 -18.81
C VAL A 53 7.75 3.87 -18.22
N LYS A 54 8.41 4.72 -19.00
CA LYS A 54 9.61 5.45 -18.54
C LYS A 54 9.28 6.78 -17.89
N ASP A 55 8.19 7.44 -18.31
CA ASP A 55 7.85 8.79 -17.87
C ASP A 55 6.32 9.02 -17.87
N SER A 56 5.90 10.19 -17.35
CA SER A 56 4.50 10.61 -17.30
C SER A 56 3.85 10.72 -18.69
N PHE A 57 4.63 11.00 -19.73
CA PHE A 57 4.13 11.08 -21.11
C PHE A 57 3.72 9.71 -21.63
N GLU A 58 4.58 8.70 -21.47
CA GLU A 58 4.26 7.30 -21.78
C GLU A 58 3.10 6.81 -20.92
N LEU A 59 3.10 7.09 -19.61
CA LEU A 59 1.98 6.76 -18.72
C LEU A 59 0.65 7.29 -19.27
N ASN A 60 0.56 8.58 -19.59
CA ASN A 60 -0.65 9.19 -20.14
C ASN A 60 -1.11 8.54 -21.44
N ARG A 61 -0.17 8.22 -22.35
CA ARG A 61 -0.48 7.58 -23.62
C ARG A 61 -1.05 6.17 -23.41
N GLU A 62 -0.41 5.39 -22.54
CA GLU A 62 -0.79 4.00 -22.28
C GLU A 62 -2.09 3.89 -21.48
N LEU A 63 -2.36 4.83 -20.56
CA LEU A 63 -3.63 4.87 -19.82
C LEU A 63 -4.83 5.02 -20.76
N LYS A 64 -4.72 5.76 -21.86
CA LYS A 64 -5.79 5.86 -22.87
C LYS A 64 -6.18 4.50 -23.46
N ILE A 65 -5.22 3.58 -23.56
CA ILE A 65 -5.41 2.24 -24.14
C ILE A 65 -5.89 1.25 -23.09
N TRP A 66 -5.22 1.24 -21.93
CA TRP A 66 -5.38 0.17 -20.96
C TRP A 66 -6.46 0.48 -19.92
N ALA A 67 -6.62 1.74 -19.49
CA ALA A 67 -7.56 2.08 -18.43
C ALA A 67 -9.00 1.65 -18.72
N PRO A 68 -9.55 1.78 -19.95
CA PRO A 68 -10.90 1.28 -20.28
C PRO A 68 -11.06 -0.24 -20.14
N LYS A 69 -9.96 -1.00 -20.12
CA LYS A 69 -9.95 -2.46 -19.99
C LYS A 69 -9.82 -2.93 -18.54
N ILE A 70 -9.58 -2.03 -17.58
CA ILE A 70 -9.34 -2.35 -16.16
C ILE A 70 -10.67 -2.45 -15.42
N ASP A 71 -10.85 -3.54 -14.67
CA ASP A 71 -12.01 -3.79 -13.81
C ASP A 71 -11.56 -4.42 -12.47
N ASP A 72 -12.51 -4.84 -11.65
CA ASP A 72 -12.29 -5.42 -10.33
C ASP A 72 -11.74 -6.86 -10.34
N LYS A 73 -11.73 -7.52 -11.50
CA LYS A 73 -11.22 -8.88 -11.69
C LYS A 73 -9.77 -8.90 -12.15
N LYS A 74 -9.25 -7.78 -12.67
CA LYS A 74 -7.88 -7.67 -13.20
C LYS A 74 -6.88 -7.20 -12.16
N THR A 75 -5.68 -7.78 -12.22
CA THR A 75 -4.52 -7.32 -11.45
C THR A 75 -3.59 -6.52 -12.35
N VAL A 76 -3.46 -5.21 -12.10
CA VAL A 76 -2.74 -4.30 -12.99
C VAL A 76 -1.57 -3.64 -12.26
N TRP A 77 -0.40 -3.75 -12.85
CA TRP A 77 0.84 -3.12 -12.40
C TRP A 77 1.41 -2.21 -13.46
N ILE A 78 1.85 -1.03 -13.03
CA ILE A 78 2.63 -0.10 -13.84
C ILE A 78 4.05 -0.07 -13.29
N ALA A 79 4.98 -0.60 -14.06
CA ALA A 79 6.41 -0.59 -13.80
C ALA A 79 7.03 0.69 -14.37
N TYR A 80 7.81 1.39 -13.55
CA TYR A 80 8.58 2.56 -13.94
C TYR A 80 10.01 2.47 -13.38
N PRO A 81 10.99 3.16 -14.00
CA PRO A 81 12.37 3.06 -13.58
C PRO A 81 12.55 3.61 -12.17
N LYS A 82 13.42 2.98 -11.38
CA LYS A 82 13.89 3.57 -10.14
C LYS A 82 14.79 4.75 -10.47
N LYS A 83 14.81 5.75 -9.59
CA LYS A 83 15.76 6.88 -9.69
C LYS A 83 17.23 6.43 -9.76
N THR A 84 17.55 5.29 -9.15
CA THR A 84 18.91 4.71 -9.11
C THR A 84 19.27 3.88 -10.34
N SER A 85 18.33 3.67 -11.29
CA SER A 85 18.54 2.81 -12.46
C SER A 85 19.38 3.45 -13.57
N GLY A 86 19.58 4.78 -13.52
CA GLY A 86 20.21 5.55 -14.61
C GLY A 86 19.28 5.87 -15.78
N ILE A 87 18.06 5.32 -15.83
CA ILE A 87 17.04 5.70 -16.80
C ILE A 87 16.37 6.99 -16.33
N VAL A 88 16.31 8.00 -17.21
CA VAL A 88 15.63 9.27 -16.94
C VAL A 88 14.13 9.02 -16.78
N THR A 89 13.57 9.46 -15.66
CA THR A 89 12.15 9.34 -15.35
C THR A 89 11.72 10.50 -14.44
N ASP A 90 10.51 11.00 -14.65
CA ASP A 90 9.82 11.95 -13.77
C ASP A 90 8.84 11.23 -12.81
N LEU A 91 8.66 9.92 -12.97
CA LEU A 91 7.76 9.12 -12.14
C LEU A 91 8.42 8.76 -10.80
N LYS A 92 7.60 8.79 -9.74
CA LYS A 92 7.98 8.39 -8.39
C LYS A 92 6.84 7.67 -7.69
N MET A 93 7.14 7.08 -6.54
CA MET A 93 6.17 6.32 -5.74
C MET A 93 5.17 7.24 -5.06
N GLU A 94 4.18 7.71 -5.81
CA GLU A 94 3.11 8.57 -5.33
C GLU A 94 1.79 8.30 -6.05
N LYS A 95 0.76 9.08 -5.72
CA LYS A 95 -0.48 9.11 -6.49
C LYS A 95 -0.26 9.97 -7.74
N TRP A 96 -0.26 9.34 -8.89
CA TRP A 96 -0.20 10.01 -10.20
C TRP A 96 -1.58 10.59 -10.54
N ASN A 97 -1.62 11.89 -10.85
CA ASN A 97 -2.87 12.62 -11.13
C ASN A 97 -3.56 12.09 -12.41
N GLU A 98 -2.78 11.54 -13.33
CA GLU A 98 -3.21 10.90 -14.57
C GLU A 98 -4.23 9.78 -14.33
N LEU A 99 -4.15 9.10 -13.18
CA LEU A 99 -5.07 8.01 -12.83
C LEU A 99 -6.48 8.51 -12.50
N GLU A 100 -6.62 9.76 -12.04
CA GLU A 100 -7.89 10.31 -11.58
C GLU A 100 -8.91 10.42 -12.71
N LEU A 101 -8.44 10.78 -13.91
CA LEU A 101 -9.27 10.85 -15.13
C LEU A 101 -10.00 9.52 -15.40
N TYR A 102 -9.39 8.41 -15.01
CA TYR A 102 -9.91 7.07 -15.25
C TYR A 102 -10.53 6.43 -14.01
N LYS A 103 -10.70 7.19 -12.91
CA LYS A 103 -11.17 6.67 -11.62
C LYS A 103 -10.32 5.50 -11.11
N LEU A 104 -9.03 5.52 -11.38
CA LEU A 104 -8.06 4.54 -10.93
C LEU A 104 -7.26 5.12 -9.76
N THR A 105 -6.73 4.23 -8.92
CA THR A 105 -5.93 4.65 -7.76
C THR A 105 -4.85 3.62 -7.42
N PRO A 106 -3.66 4.06 -6.99
CA PRO A 106 -2.64 3.18 -6.43
C PRO A 106 -3.16 2.42 -5.21
N CYS A 107 -2.78 1.16 -5.07
CA CYS A 107 -3.17 0.34 -3.92
C CYS A 107 -2.05 -0.56 -3.36
N ALA A 108 -0.91 -0.66 -4.03
CA ALA A 108 0.30 -1.31 -3.52
C ALA A 108 1.52 -0.86 -4.34
N SER A 109 2.72 -1.08 -3.81
CA SER A 109 3.97 -0.92 -4.55
C SER A 109 4.92 -2.10 -4.30
N ALA A 110 5.81 -2.36 -5.24
CA ALA A 110 6.80 -3.43 -5.15
C ALA A 110 8.01 -3.14 -6.03
N ALA A 111 9.23 -3.24 -5.48
CA ALA A 111 10.43 -3.42 -6.30
C ALA A 111 10.29 -4.70 -7.13
N ILE A 112 10.55 -4.59 -8.44
CA ILE A 112 10.46 -5.68 -9.41
C ILE A 112 11.86 -6.32 -9.54
N ASP A 113 12.84 -5.52 -9.94
CA ASP A 113 14.26 -5.85 -9.98
C ASP A 113 15.07 -4.61 -9.55
N ASP A 114 16.35 -4.51 -9.91
CA ASP A 114 17.18 -3.34 -9.60
C ASP A 114 16.85 -2.10 -10.45
N THR A 115 16.25 -2.30 -11.63
CA THR A 115 15.93 -1.24 -12.59
C THR A 115 14.52 -0.67 -12.37
N TRP A 116 13.54 -1.53 -12.11
CA TRP A 116 12.12 -1.23 -12.14
C TRP A 116 11.47 -1.36 -10.77
N THR A 117 10.53 -0.47 -10.51
CA THR A 117 9.58 -0.58 -9.40
C THR A 117 8.17 -0.49 -9.96
N GLY A 118 7.23 -1.18 -9.33
CA GLY A 118 5.83 -1.24 -9.75
C GLY A 118 4.90 -0.56 -8.77
N ILE A 119 3.86 0.09 -9.30
CA ILE A 119 2.65 0.46 -8.56
C ILE A 119 1.49 -0.38 -9.07
N ARG A 120 0.78 -1.03 -8.15
CA ARG A 120 -0.48 -1.71 -8.45
C ARG A 120 -1.61 -0.71 -8.42
N ILE A 121 -2.38 -0.64 -9.49
CA ILE A 121 -3.56 0.22 -9.60
C ILE A 121 -4.84 -0.61 -9.63
N LYS A 122 -5.95 -0.01 -9.22
CA LYS A 122 -7.28 -0.59 -9.33
C LYS A 122 -8.35 0.52 -9.42
N PRO A 123 -9.59 0.19 -9.82
CA PRO A 123 -10.72 1.10 -9.72
C PRO A 123 -10.89 1.67 -8.30
N ILE A 124 -11.26 2.94 -8.18
CA ILE A 124 -11.32 3.67 -6.92
C ILE A 124 -12.34 3.07 -5.94
N ASP A 125 -13.46 2.56 -6.45
CA ASP A 125 -14.52 1.88 -5.70
C ASP A 125 -14.07 0.53 -5.12
N GLN A 126 -13.02 -0.07 -5.68
CA GLN A 126 -12.41 -1.30 -5.15
C GLN A 126 -11.42 -1.05 -4.03
N VAL A 127 -11.07 0.22 -3.73
CA VAL A 127 -10.36 0.54 -2.49
C VAL A 127 -11.35 0.42 -1.34
N LYS A 128 -11.26 -0.68 -0.59
CA LYS A 128 -11.78 -0.69 0.78
C LYS A 128 -11.11 0.46 1.51
N ALA A 129 -11.86 1.52 1.78
CA ALA A 129 -11.40 2.59 2.65
C ALA A 129 -10.87 1.92 3.92
N SER A 130 -9.65 2.27 4.32
CA SER A 130 -9.05 1.68 5.52
C SER A 130 -9.85 2.04 6.79
N GLY A 131 -10.79 2.99 6.68
CA GLY A 131 -11.56 3.55 7.79
C GLY A 131 -10.71 4.46 8.68
N VAL A 132 -9.42 4.62 8.39
CA VAL A 132 -8.45 5.29 9.28
C VAL A 132 -7.68 6.43 8.60
N GLY A 133 -8.05 6.78 7.37
CA GLY A 133 -7.57 7.99 6.73
C GLY A 133 -8.11 9.25 7.42
N ASN A 134 -7.44 10.39 7.24
CA ASN A 134 -7.80 11.63 7.91
C ASN A 134 -9.25 12.07 7.62
N ASN A 135 -9.73 11.89 6.39
CA ASN A 135 -11.09 12.27 6.01
C ASN A 135 -12.15 11.31 6.56
N GLU A 136 -11.80 10.03 6.68
CA GLU A 136 -12.66 8.99 7.23
C GLU A 136 -12.77 9.11 8.75
N ILE A 137 -11.66 9.37 9.45
CA ILE A 137 -11.63 9.57 10.90
C ILE A 137 -12.59 10.68 11.31
N LYS A 138 -12.58 11.81 10.58
CA LYS A 138 -13.51 12.93 10.82
C LYS A 138 -15.00 12.54 10.75
N LYS A 139 -15.32 11.41 10.12
CA LYS A 139 -16.69 10.96 9.84
C LYS A 139 -17.06 9.66 10.55
N ASN A 140 -16.22 9.13 11.42
CA ASN A 140 -16.47 7.86 12.12
C ASN A 140 -16.17 7.95 13.63
N GLU A 141 -16.35 6.81 14.31
CA GLU A 141 -16.16 6.65 15.76
C GLU A 141 -14.75 7.04 16.25
N PHE A 142 -13.73 7.00 15.38
CA PHE A 142 -12.37 7.36 15.79
C PHE A 142 -12.18 8.87 16.00
N SER A 143 -13.12 9.71 15.52
CA SER A 143 -13.09 11.16 15.78
C SER A 143 -13.17 11.50 17.28
N GLU A 144 -13.74 10.63 18.11
CA GLU A 144 -13.76 10.79 19.58
C GLU A 144 -12.34 10.78 20.18
N PHE A 145 -11.44 10.02 19.57
CA PHE A 145 -10.07 9.82 20.04
C PHE A 145 -9.03 10.61 19.23
N ILE A 146 -9.33 10.96 17.98
CA ILE A 146 -8.36 11.54 17.05
C ILE A 146 -8.96 12.79 16.40
N ASP A 147 -8.53 13.94 16.88
CA ASP A 147 -8.82 15.22 16.29
C ASP A 147 -7.77 15.52 15.21
N VAL A 148 -8.18 15.34 13.96
CA VAL A 148 -7.33 15.55 12.79
C VAL A 148 -7.03 17.03 12.54
N GLU A 149 -7.94 17.93 12.89
CA GLU A 149 -7.81 19.37 12.61
C GLU A 149 -6.84 20.01 13.59
N ASN A 150 -7.01 19.72 14.88
CA ASN A 150 -6.15 20.25 15.94
C ASN A 150 -4.93 19.36 16.22
N LYS A 151 -4.75 18.27 15.46
CA LYS A 151 -3.67 17.29 15.62
C LYS A 151 -3.55 16.81 17.08
N LYS A 152 -4.69 16.46 17.69
CA LYS A 152 -4.77 15.98 19.07
C LYS A 152 -5.19 14.53 19.10
N VAL A 153 -4.60 13.76 20.00
CA VAL A 153 -4.93 12.35 20.24
C VAL A 153 -5.30 12.18 21.71
N THR A 154 -6.51 11.66 21.94
CA THR A 154 -7.01 11.25 23.24
C THR A 154 -6.86 9.73 23.35
N VAL A 155 -6.29 9.27 24.47
CA VAL A 155 -6.08 7.85 24.71
C VAL A 155 -7.40 7.16 25.09
N PRO A 156 -7.69 5.94 24.59
CA PRO A 156 -8.89 5.22 24.98
C PRO A 156 -8.80 4.76 26.45
N PRO A 157 -9.95 4.54 27.13
CA PRO A 157 -9.98 4.29 28.57
C PRO A 157 -9.15 3.08 29.05
N ASP A 158 -9.06 2.03 28.23
CA ASP A 158 -8.27 0.84 28.52
C ASP A 158 -6.76 1.08 28.42
N LEU A 159 -6.32 1.86 27.44
CA LEU A 159 -4.92 2.29 27.35
C LEU A 159 -4.58 3.25 28.52
N ALA A 160 -5.49 4.16 28.87
CA ALA A 160 -5.30 5.05 30.02
C ALA A 160 -5.11 4.27 31.32
N LYS A 161 -5.90 3.21 31.55
CA LYS A 161 -5.73 2.30 32.70
C LYS A 161 -4.37 1.61 32.73
N LEU A 162 -3.86 1.18 31.57
CA LEU A 162 -2.51 0.59 31.50
C LEU A 162 -1.40 1.61 31.77
N PHE A 163 -1.57 2.86 31.30
CA PHE A 163 -0.62 3.92 31.58
C PHE A 163 -0.51 4.27 33.06
N LEU A 164 -1.60 4.16 33.84
CA LEU A 164 -1.53 4.27 35.29
C LEU A 164 -0.63 3.20 35.93
N GLN A 165 -0.58 2.00 35.36
CA GLN A 165 0.28 0.90 35.83
C GLN A 165 1.72 1.01 35.31
N HIS A 166 1.92 1.72 34.21
CA HIS A 166 3.23 1.88 33.55
C HIS A 166 3.54 3.35 33.25
N PRO A 167 3.84 4.19 34.27
CA PRO A 167 4.06 5.63 34.10
C PRO A 167 5.19 5.98 33.13
N HIS A 168 6.25 5.17 33.08
CA HIS A 168 7.35 5.37 32.13
C HIS A 168 6.90 5.24 30.67
N ALA A 169 6.02 4.29 30.36
CA ALA A 169 5.46 4.13 29.03
C ALA A 169 4.57 5.33 28.66
N GLN A 170 3.79 5.84 29.62
CA GLN A 170 2.98 7.04 29.44
C GLN A 170 3.84 8.27 29.15
N SER A 171 4.87 8.52 29.97
CA SER A 171 5.78 9.65 29.77
C SER A 171 6.42 9.61 28.39
N PHE A 172 6.88 8.44 27.95
CA PHE A 172 7.43 8.30 26.60
C PHE A 172 6.38 8.55 25.52
N PHE A 173 5.18 7.97 25.65
CA PHE A 173 4.07 8.21 24.73
C PHE A 173 3.75 9.70 24.59
N ASP A 174 3.73 10.44 25.70
CA ASP A 174 3.42 11.87 25.71
C ASP A 174 4.44 12.72 24.94
N THR A 175 5.70 12.26 24.83
CA THR A 175 6.72 12.92 23.99
C THR A 175 6.56 12.67 22.49
N LEU A 176 5.76 11.68 22.08
CA LEU A 176 5.62 11.32 20.68
C LEU A 176 4.87 12.39 19.87
N ALA A 177 5.28 12.56 18.61
CA ALA A 177 4.58 13.41 17.65
C ALA A 177 3.14 12.90 17.40
N TYR A 178 2.26 13.80 16.94
CA TYR A 178 0.86 13.49 16.65
C TYR A 178 0.67 12.23 15.79
N SER A 179 1.42 12.08 14.69
CA SER A 179 1.31 10.92 13.79
C SER A 179 1.59 9.60 14.51
N HIS A 180 2.62 9.57 15.35
CA HIS A 180 3.02 8.41 16.14
C HIS A 180 1.99 8.04 17.21
N LYS A 181 1.49 9.03 17.96
CA LYS A 181 0.40 8.82 18.93
C LYS A 181 -0.85 8.26 18.24
N LYS A 182 -1.21 8.86 17.10
CA LYS A 182 -2.35 8.46 16.28
C LYS A 182 -2.20 7.02 15.81
N GLU A 183 -1.03 6.59 15.35
CA GLU A 183 -0.78 5.22 14.90
C GLU A 183 -0.99 4.19 16.01
N TYR A 184 -0.49 4.42 17.23
CA TYR A 184 -0.73 3.52 18.37
C TYR A 184 -2.22 3.42 18.72
N VAL A 185 -2.90 4.56 18.83
CA VAL A 185 -4.32 4.59 19.20
C VAL A 185 -5.16 3.91 18.11
N LEU A 186 -4.93 4.21 16.82
CA LEU A 186 -5.62 3.53 15.73
C LEU A 186 -5.34 2.03 15.70
N TRP A 187 -4.10 1.62 15.99
CA TRP A 187 -3.77 0.21 16.05
C TRP A 187 -4.61 -0.50 17.12
N ILE A 188 -4.86 0.12 18.28
CA ILE A 188 -5.74 -0.46 19.29
C ILE A 188 -7.22 -0.41 18.86
N LEU A 189 -7.70 0.75 18.40
CA LEU A 189 -9.10 0.97 18.03
C LEU A 189 -9.59 0.10 16.87
N THR A 190 -8.71 -0.20 15.90
CA THR A 190 -9.06 -1.06 14.75
C THR A 190 -9.12 -2.55 15.06
N ALA A 191 -8.81 -2.97 16.30
CA ALA A 191 -8.91 -4.37 16.70
C ALA A 191 -10.38 -4.79 16.86
N LYS A 192 -10.91 -5.53 15.87
CA LYS A 192 -12.31 -6.01 15.87
C LYS A 192 -12.59 -7.11 16.88
N GLN A 193 -11.57 -7.85 17.31
CA GLN A 193 -11.68 -8.93 18.29
C GLN A 193 -11.05 -8.48 19.60
N GLU A 194 -11.72 -8.75 20.72
CA GLU A 194 -11.27 -8.38 22.05
C GLU A 194 -9.88 -8.93 22.39
N GLN A 195 -9.60 -10.20 22.07
CA GLN A 195 -8.28 -10.80 22.26
C GLN A 195 -7.18 -10.03 21.51
N THR A 196 -7.47 -9.58 20.28
CA THR A 196 -6.52 -8.76 19.51
C THR A 196 -6.31 -7.41 20.18
N ARG A 197 -7.37 -6.80 20.71
CA ARG A 197 -7.29 -5.51 21.41
C ARG A 197 -6.40 -5.60 22.66
N ILE A 198 -6.61 -6.62 23.49
CA ILE A 198 -5.80 -6.89 24.68
C ILE A 198 -4.33 -7.10 24.30
N SER A 199 -4.05 -7.91 23.28
CA SER A 199 -2.67 -8.14 22.82
C SER A 199 -1.99 -6.86 22.33
N ARG A 200 -2.72 -6.01 21.58
CA ARG A 200 -2.18 -4.72 21.10
C ARG A 200 -1.93 -3.73 22.22
N LEU A 201 -2.79 -3.70 23.24
CA LEU A 201 -2.59 -2.89 24.44
C LEU A 201 -1.30 -3.28 25.20
N GLN A 202 -1.11 -4.57 25.46
CA GLN A 202 0.11 -5.07 26.11
C GLN A 202 1.36 -4.75 25.28
N LYS A 203 1.33 -5.05 23.98
CA LYS A 203 2.43 -4.72 23.06
C LYS A 203 2.71 -3.23 22.97
N THR A 204 1.70 -2.38 23.09
CA THR A 204 1.88 -0.92 23.10
C THR A 204 2.77 -0.52 24.27
N VAL A 205 2.51 -1.03 25.47
CA VAL A 205 3.35 -0.76 26.64
C VAL A 205 4.78 -1.27 26.43
N GLU A 206 4.94 -2.53 26.01
CA GLU A 206 6.26 -3.13 25.74
C GLU A 206 7.08 -2.29 24.75
N MET A 207 6.44 -1.88 23.63
CA MET A 207 7.07 -1.08 22.58
C MET A 207 7.48 0.31 23.07
N LEU A 208 6.63 0.97 23.86
CA LEU A 208 6.93 2.29 24.40
C LEU A 208 8.08 2.23 25.41
N LEU A 209 8.16 1.18 26.23
CA LEU A 209 9.26 0.98 27.18
C LEU A 209 10.62 0.78 26.48
N VAL A 210 10.64 0.20 25.29
CA VAL A 210 11.86 0.07 24.47
C VAL A 210 12.08 1.26 23.51
N GLY A 211 11.30 2.33 23.64
CA GLY A 211 11.47 3.55 22.86
C GLY A 211 11.00 3.48 21.40
N LYS A 212 10.19 2.47 21.03
CA LYS A 212 9.60 2.41 19.68
C LYS A 212 8.57 3.52 19.50
N LYS A 213 8.68 4.27 18.41
CA LYS A 213 7.84 5.45 18.15
C LYS A 213 6.50 5.11 17.49
N ASN A 214 6.37 3.95 16.87
CA ASN A 214 5.12 3.51 16.26
C ASN A 214 5.06 1.96 16.22
N PRO A 215 3.86 1.36 16.07
CA PRO A 215 3.69 -0.09 16.13
C PRO A 215 4.16 -0.84 14.87
N THR A 216 4.48 -0.13 13.79
CA THR A 216 4.92 -0.74 12.51
C THR A 216 6.43 -0.73 12.34
N MET A 217 7.16 -0.08 13.25
CA MET A 217 8.62 0.01 13.25
C MET A 217 9.21 -1.37 13.51
N LYS A 218 9.93 -1.89 12.51
CA LYS A 218 10.66 -3.16 12.61
C LYS A 218 11.81 -3.01 13.60
#